data_AF-A0A4S8J9G9-F1
#
_entry.id   AF-A0A4S8J9G9-F1
#
_cell.length_a   1.000
_cell.length_b   1.000
_cell.length_c   1.000
_cell.angle_alpha   90.00
_cell.angle_beta   90.00
_cell.angle_gamma   90.00
#
_symmetry.space_group_name_H-M   'P 1'
#
loop_
_entity.id
_entity.type
_entity.pdbx_description
1 polymer ?
#
loop_
_entity_poly.entity_id
_entity_poly.type
_entity_poly.pdbx_seq_one_letter_code
_entity_poly.pdbx_strand_id
1 'polypeptide(L)'
;MRAPDRLRLLAPLLLLLLLPSSSLSSSPPDVRESVGELLRRLENKRPSSSVQVAAAHALLQRLLPTHHSSFRFEIIPKGICKQNGCFHISNVNGSNSDGAEILIRGTTAVEISSGLHWYLKYWCGAHISWDKTGGVQLASVPPPGSLARVDGEGVKVERPVPWSYYQNVVTSNSYVWWDWRRWEKEIDWMALQGINLPLAFTGQEAIWKKVFKGFNVSSDDLNDFFGGPAFLAWARMGNLHGWGGPLSQNWLNQQLLLQKQILSHMVELGMTPVLPSFSGNVPAVFRKLFPSASITRLGDWNTVDGDLRDTFNENSPPTDDPKYISLLGAAVYKAMSKGDKDAVWLMQHYHTFDCLFYNT
;
A
#
# COMPACT_ATOMS: atom_id res chain seq x y z
N MET A 1 -87.27 -14.26 -36.30
CA MET A 1 -86.96 -12.88 -35.87
C MET A 1 -85.61 -12.49 -36.46
N ARG A 2 -85.52 -11.26 -36.98
CA ARG A 2 -84.47 -10.59 -37.77
C ARG A 2 -83.03 -11.17 -37.78
N ALA A 3 -82.48 -11.32 -39.00
CA ALA A 3 -81.09 -10.99 -39.36
C ALA A 3 -80.99 -9.47 -39.65
N PRO A 4 -79.82 -8.80 -39.84
CA PRO A 4 -78.45 -9.25 -40.17
C PRO A 4 -77.37 -8.56 -39.26
N ASP A 5 -76.02 -8.60 -39.38
CA ASP A 5 -75.14 -8.43 -40.54
C ASP A 5 -73.67 -8.87 -40.29
N ARG A 6 -72.94 -9.04 -41.40
CA ARG A 6 -71.61 -9.65 -41.58
C ARG A 6 -70.44 -8.67 -41.42
N LEU A 7 -69.24 -9.18 -41.09
CA LEU A 7 -67.91 -8.88 -41.68
C LEU A 7 -66.88 -9.86 -41.05
N ARG A 8 -66.25 -10.86 -41.70
CA ARG A 8 -65.09 -10.84 -42.64
C ARG A 8 -64.03 -9.79 -42.22
N LEU A 9 -62.73 -10.04 -42.02
CA LEU A 9 -61.77 -10.96 -42.65
C LEU A 9 -60.40 -10.87 -41.89
N LEU A 10 -59.55 -11.88 -42.07
CA LEU A 10 -58.06 -11.89 -42.02
C LEU A 10 -57.28 -11.88 -40.68
N ALA A 11 -56.49 -12.95 -40.52
CA ALA A 11 -55.40 -13.10 -39.57
C ALA A 11 -54.17 -12.25 -39.95
N PRO A 12 -53.37 -11.81 -38.96
CA PRO A 12 -51.94 -11.58 -39.17
C PRO A 12 -51.12 -12.68 -38.50
N LEU A 13 -50.27 -13.33 -39.31
CA LEU A 13 -49.07 -14.04 -38.86
C LEU A 13 -48.23 -13.07 -38.01
N LEU A 14 -48.01 -13.37 -36.73
CA LEU A 14 -46.94 -12.74 -35.96
C LEU A 14 -45.69 -13.63 -36.07
N LEU A 15 -44.71 -13.19 -36.86
CA LEU A 15 -43.36 -13.74 -36.86
C LEU A 15 -42.74 -13.52 -35.46
N LEU A 16 -42.47 -14.60 -34.73
CA LEU A 16 -41.51 -14.57 -33.63
C LEU A 16 -40.09 -14.50 -34.22
N LEU A 17 -39.53 -13.29 -34.27
CA LEU A 17 -38.10 -13.08 -34.44
C LEU A 17 -37.41 -13.44 -33.11
N LEU A 18 -36.78 -14.62 -33.08
CA LEU A 18 -35.77 -14.99 -32.08
C LEU A 18 -34.55 -14.09 -32.25
N LEU A 19 -34.51 -12.97 -31.53
CA LEU A 19 -33.27 -12.24 -31.29
C LEU A 19 -32.47 -13.04 -30.24
N PRO A 20 -31.20 -13.40 -30.50
CA PRO A 20 -30.35 -13.93 -29.45
C PRO A 20 -30.05 -12.77 -28.50
N SER A 21 -30.70 -12.79 -27.34
CA SER A 21 -30.26 -12.04 -26.17
C SER A 21 -28.87 -12.56 -25.80
N SER A 22 -27.84 -11.91 -26.33
CA SER A 22 -26.49 -12.03 -25.80
C SER A 22 -26.48 -11.41 -24.40
N SER A 23 -26.93 -12.19 -23.42
CA SER A 23 -26.65 -11.95 -22.02
C SER A 23 -25.15 -12.07 -21.83
N LEU A 24 -24.44 -10.93 -21.88
CA LEU A 24 -23.14 -10.83 -21.20
C LEU A 24 -23.42 -10.88 -19.70
N SER A 25 -23.70 -12.09 -19.20
CA SER A 25 -23.47 -12.44 -17.81
C SER A 25 -22.01 -12.88 -17.73
N SER A 26 -21.09 -11.92 -17.66
CA SER A 26 -19.79 -12.22 -17.09
C SER A 26 -20.01 -12.31 -15.59
N SER A 27 -20.03 -13.53 -15.05
CA SER A 27 -19.86 -13.75 -13.63
C SER A 27 -18.66 -12.90 -13.16
N PRO A 28 -18.73 -12.20 -12.02
CA PRO A 28 -17.56 -11.50 -11.52
C PRO A 28 -16.40 -12.51 -11.41
N PRO A 29 -15.18 -12.16 -11.86
CA PRO A 29 -14.05 -13.07 -11.79
C PRO A 29 -13.90 -13.56 -10.34
N ASP A 30 -13.57 -14.85 -10.17
CA ASP A 30 -13.32 -15.40 -8.84
C ASP A 30 -12.28 -14.51 -8.15
N VAL A 31 -12.63 -14.00 -6.97
CA VAL A 31 -11.77 -13.10 -6.17
C VAL A 31 -10.40 -13.77 -5.93
N ARG A 32 -10.36 -15.10 -5.82
CA ARG A 32 -9.09 -15.84 -5.69
C ARG A 32 -8.23 -15.80 -6.95
N GLU A 33 -8.85 -15.90 -8.13
CA GLU A 33 -8.15 -15.85 -9.42
C GLU A 33 -7.61 -14.44 -9.69
N SER A 34 -8.39 -13.41 -9.38
CA SER A 34 -7.95 -12.00 -9.50
C SER A 34 -6.80 -11.64 -8.55
N VAL A 35 -6.82 -12.13 -7.31
CA VAL A 35 -5.71 -11.97 -6.36
C VAL A 35 -4.46 -12.74 -6.82
N GLY A 36 -4.62 -13.96 -7.35
CA GLY A 36 -3.52 -14.76 -7.88
C GLY A 36 -2.80 -14.07 -9.05
N GLU A 37 -3.57 -13.51 -9.99
CA GLU A 37 -3.02 -12.77 -11.13
C GLU A 37 -2.31 -11.48 -10.70
N LEU A 38 -2.86 -10.75 -9.72
CA LEU A 38 -2.20 -9.59 -9.14
C LEU A 38 -0.85 -9.96 -8.53
N LEU A 39 -0.81 -11.03 -7.73
CA LEU A 39 0.43 -11.50 -7.10
C LEU A 39 1.49 -11.85 -8.15
N ARG A 40 1.10 -12.54 -9.22
CA ARG A 40 2.00 -12.87 -10.34
C ARG A 40 2.55 -11.62 -11.02
N ARG A 41 1.74 -10.58 -11.23
CA ARG A 41 2.18 -9.30 -11.80
C ARG A 41 3.17 -8.58 -10.89
N LEU A 42 2.88 -8.54 -9.59
CA LEU A 42 3.78 -7.94 -8.60
C LEU A 42 5.10 -8.70 -8.51
N GLU A 43 5.07 -10.03 -8.59
CA GLU A 43 6.25 -10.88 -8.65
C GLU A 43 7.15 -10.54 -9.85
N ASN A 44 6.56 -10.34 -11.04
CA ASN A 44 7.30 -9.95 -12.24
C ASN A 44 7.94 -8.54 -12.15
N LYS A 45 7.44 -7.68 -11.26
CA LYS A 45 7.99 -6.34 -11.01
C LYS A 45 9.07 -6.33 -9.91
N ARG A 46 9.37 -7.48 -9.28
CA ARG A 46 10.38 -7.54 -8.22
C ARG A 46 11.79 -7.34 -8.77
N PRO A 47 12.71 -6.79 -7.96
CA PRO A 47 14.12 -6.76 -8.33
C PRO A 47 14.71 -8.16 -8.49
N SER A 48 15.81 -8.24 -9.24
CA SER A 48 16.58 -9.47 -9.39
C SER A 48 17.02 -10.05 -8.03
N SER A 49 17.30 -11.34 -8.01
CA SER A 49 17.79 -12.05 -6.81
C SER A 49 19.05 -11.40 -6.22
N SER A 50 19.98 -10.92 -7.05
CA SER A 50 21.21 -10.29 -6.57
C SER A 50 20.95 -8.96 -5.85
N VAL A 51 20.01 -8.14 -6.35
CA VAL A 51 19.61 -6.89 -5.69
C VAL A 51 18.97 -7.18 -4.34
N GLN A 52 18.06 -8.16 -4.27
CA GLN A 52 17.40 -8.54 -3.02
C GLN A 52 18.40 -9.10 -2.00
N VAL A 53 19.29 -10.00 -2.41
CA VAL A 53 20.34 -10.54 -1.53
C VAL A 53 21.27 -9.44 -1.01
N ALA A 54 21.67 -8.50 -1.88
CA ALA A 54 22.49 -7.35 -1.48
C ALA A 54 21.77 -6.46 -0.46
N ALA A 55 20.47 -6.21 -0.65
CA ALA A 55 19.65 -5.44 0.29
C ALA A 55 19.55 -6.13 1.67
N ALA A 56 19.34 -7.46 1.69
CA ALA A 56 19.33 -8.23 2.92
C ALA A 56 20.70 -8.23 3.64
N HIS A 57 21.81 -8.31 2.90
CA HIS A 57 23.15 -8.16 3.46
C HIS A 57 23.43 -6.75 3.98
N ALA A 58 22.94 -5.70 3.32
CA ALA A 58 23.05 -4.32 3.80
C ALA A 58 22.31 -4.13 5.14
N LEU A 59 21.11 -4.71 5.27
CA LEU A 59 20.38 -4.77 6.53
C LEU A 59 21.18 -5.51 7.60
N LEU A 60 21.71 -6.70 7.30
CA LEU A 60 22.57 -7.45 8.23
C LEU A 60 23.78 -6.61 8.66
N GLN A 61 24.42 -5.90 7.74
CA GLN A 61 25.57 -5.04 8.03
C GLN A 61 25.22 -3.92 9.01
N ARG A 62 24.02 -3.33 8.90
CA ARG A 62 23.55 -2.30 9.84
C ARG A 62 23.19 -2.89 11.20
N LEU A 63 22.64 -4.10 11.23
CA LEU A 63 22.17 -4.77 12.45
C LEU A 63 23.32 -5.41 13.25
N LEU A 64 24.21 -6.14 12.58
CA LEU A 64 25.33 -6.90 13.13
C LEU A 64 26.59 -6.69 12.26
N PRO A 65 27.28 -5.54 12.38
CA PRO A 65 28.37 -5.16 11.48
C PRO A 65 29.54 -6.15 11.43
N THR A 66 29.74 -6.93 12.50
CA THR A 66 30.80 -7.93 12.63
C THR A 66 30.45 -9.29 12.05
N HIS A 67 29.18 -9.54 11.73
CA HIS A 67 28.66 -10.87 11.35
C HIS A 67 28.37 -11.00 9.85
N HIS A 68 28.80 -10.03 9.04
CA HIS A 68 28.53 -10.00 7.61
C HIS A 68 28.83 -11.33 6.90
N SER A 69 30.00 -11.92 7.20
CA SER A 69 30.45 -13.17 6.61
C SER A 69 29.89 -14.42 7.30
N SER A 70 29.30 -14.30 8.49
CA SER A 70 28.73 -15.44 9.24
C SER A 70 27.42 -15.95 8.64
N PHE A 71 26.76 -15.15 7.81
CA PHE A 71 25.49 -15.49 7.18
C PHE A 71 25.61 -15.53 5.66
N ARG A 72 25.02 -16.56 5.04
CA ARG A 72 24.83 -16.64 3.60
C ARG A 72 23.35 -16.50 3.27
N PHE A 73 23.03 -15.65 2.30
CA PHE A 73 21.65 -15.41 1.86
C PHE A 73 21.43 -15.85 0.42
N GLU A 74 20.31 -16.52 0.16
CA GLU A 74 19.93 -16.95 -1.19
C GLU A 74 18.44 -16.77 -1.45
N ILE A 75 18.10 -16.24 -2.63
CA ILE A 75 16.72 -16.20 -3.10
C ILE A 75 16.38 -17.54 -3.74
N ILE A 76 15.25 -18.12 -3.30
CA ILE A 76 14.73 -19.38 -3.84
C ILE A 76 13.44 -19.16 -4.63
N PRO A 77 13.19 -19.99 -5.67
CA PRO A 77 11.91 -20.00 -6.36
C PRO A 77 10.74 -20.28 -5.41
N LYS A 78 9.62 -19.57 -5.63
CA LYS A 78 8.40 -19.73 -4.83
C LYS A 78 7.83 -21.14 -4.85
N GLY A 79 8.06 -21.92 -5.91
CA GLY A 79 7.60 -23.31 -6.03
C GLY A 79 8.20 -24.28 -4.99
N ILE A 80 9.22 -23.86 -4.24
CA ILE A 80 9.77 -24.61 -3.10
C ILE A 80 8.91 -24.39 -1.84
N CYS A 81 8.15 -23.31 -1.78
CA CYS A 81 7.24 -22.96 -0.69
C CYS A 81 5.80 -23.36 -1.04
N LYS A 82 4.90 -23.38 -0.05
CA LYS A 82 3.51 -23.81 -0.29
C LYS A 82 2.74 -22.86 -1.21
N GLN A 83 2.46 -21.63 -0.75
CA GLN A 83 1.55 -20.72 -1.46
C GLN A 83 2.01 -19.27 -1.51
N ASN A 84 2.43 -18.66 -0.40
CA ASN A 84 2.67 -17.21 -0.34
C ASN A 84 4.16 -16.85 -0.39
N GLY A 85 5.01 -17.73 0.13
CA GLY A 85 6.44 -17.51 0.33
C GLY A 85 6.91 -18.26 1.57
N CYS A 86 8.21 -18.39 1.75
CA CYS A 86 8.78 -19.02 2.93
C CYS A 86 10.23 -18.60 3.10
N PHE A 87 10.77 -18.85 4.29
CA PHE A 87 12.21 -18.89 4.52
C PHE A 87 12.64 -20.24 5.08
N HIS A 88 13.89 -20.61 4.83
CA HIS A 88 14.56 -21.79 5.36
C HIS A 88 15.90 -21.39 5.98
N ILE A 89 16.15 -21.85 7.19
CA ILE A 89 17.39 -21.61 7.94
C ILE A 89 18.08 -22.96 8.12
N SER A 90 19.33 -23.07 7.72
CA SER A 90 20.14 -24.29 7.88
C SER A 90 21.59 -23.94 8.21
N ASN A 91 22.35 -24.92 8.69
CA ASN A 91 23.80 -24.75 8.82
C ASN A 91 24.47 -24.79 7.44
N VAL A 92 25.57 -24.07 7.26
CA VAL A 92 26.47 -24.27 6.13
C VAL A 92 27.30 -25.53 6.39
N ASN A 93 27.23 -26.51 5.49
CA ASN A 93 28.01 -27.75 5.56
C ASN A 93 29.17 -27.68 4.56
N GLY A 94 30.41 -27.85 5.06
CA GLY A 94 31.61 -27.94 4.23
C GLY A 94 32.67 -26.87 4.54
N SER A 95 33.93 -27.19 4.26
CA SER A 95 35.11 -26.32 4.44
C SER A 95 35.23 -25.23 3.36
N ASN A 96 34.11 -24.77 2.80
CA ASN A 96 34.16 -23.67 1.83
C ASN A 96 34.51 -22.39 2.59
N SER A 97 35.56 -21.75 2.09
CA SER A 97 36.42 -20.78 2.75
C SER A 97 35.82 -19.38 2.94
N ASP A 98 34.49 -19.24 2.95
CA ASP A 98 33.83 -17.94 3.10
C ASP A 98 33.42 -17.61 4.55
N GLY A 99 33.60 -18.54 5.49
CA GLY A 99 33.40 -18.31 6.93
C GLY A 99 31.93 -18.25 7.37
N ALA A 100 30.99 -18.55 6.45
CA ALA A 100 29.56 -18.57 6.75
C ALA A 100 29.18 -19.78 7.59
N GLU A 101 28.41 -19.53 8.64
CA GLU A 101 27.96 -20.54 9.61
C GLU A 101 26.50 -20.92 9.35
N ILE A 102 25.68 -19.90 9.03
CA ILE A 102 24.23 -20.02 8.86
C ILE A 102 23.84 -19.62 7.44
N LEU A 103 23.00 -20.44 6.82
CA LEU A 103 22.42 -20.21 5.50
C LEU A 103 20.94 -19.91 5.66
N ILE A 104 20.50 -18.77 5.13
CA ILE A 104 19.10 -18.36 5.10
C ILE A 104 18.65 -18.21 3.66
N ARG A 105 17.68 -19.05 3.28
CA ARG A 105 17.04 -19.00 1.98
C ARG A 105 15.66 -18.38 2.12
N GLY A 106 15.23 -17.57 1.17
CA GLY A 106 13.88 -16.99 1.19
C GLY A 106 13.34 -16.67 -0.19
N THR A 107 12.03 -16.54 -0.32
CA THR A 107 11.38 -16.18 -1.59
C THR A 107 11.56 -14.72 -1.99
N THR A 108 11.82 -13.86 -1.02
CA THR A 108 12.19 -12.45 -1.20
C THR A 108 13.21 -12.05 -0.13
N ALA A 109 13.79 -10.86 -0.27
CA ALA A 109 14.61 -10.29 0.79
C ALA A 109 13.83 -10.11 2.12
N VAL A 110 12.54 -9.77 2.10
CA VAL A 110 11.70 -9.74 3.31
C VAL A 110 11.68 -11.10 4.00
N GLU A 111 11.54 -12.21 3.26
CA GLU A 111 11.59 -13.54 3.86
C GLU A 111 12.98 -13.88 4.41
N ILE A 112 14.05 -13.51 3.71
CA ILE A 112 15.43 -13.67 4.21
C ILE A 112 15.63 -12.90 5.51
N SER A 113 15.24 -11.62 5.55
CA SER A 113 15.33 -10.78 6.74
C SER A 113 14.46 -11.31 7.89
N SER A 114 13.27 -11.82 7.60
CA SER A 114 12.43 -12.50 8.60
C SER A 114 13.08 -13.77 9.13
N GLY A 115 13.77 -14.53 8.28
CA GLY A 115 14.56 -15.70 8.69
C GLY A 115 15.75 -15.31 9.57
N LEU A 116 16.44 -14.22 9.24
CA LEU A 116 17.49 -13.65 10.09
C LEU A 116 16.93 -13.28 11.47
N HIS A 117 15.83 -12.54 11.51
CA HIS A 117 15.17 -12.17 12.78
C HIS A 117 14.75 -13.41 13.58
N TRP A 118 14.19 -14.42 12.91
CA TRP A 118 13.81 -15.69 13.53
C TRP A 118 15.01 -16.39 14.17
N TYR A 119 16.11 -16.52 13.44
CA TYR A 119 17.34 -17.11 13.95
C TYR A 119 17.86 -16.35 15.17
N LEU A 120 17.98 -15.02 15.06
CA LEU A 120 18.47 -14.17 16.16
C LEU A 120 17.59 -14.30 17.41
N LYS A 121 16.26 -14.37 17.23
CA LYS A 121 15.31 -14.51 18.33
C LYS A 121 15.41 -15.87 19.02
N TYR A 122 15.37 -16.95 18.24
CA TYR A 122 15.19 -18.31 18.79
C TYR A 122 16.50 -19.05 19.08
N TRP A 123 17.59 -18.73 18.37
CA TRP A 123 18.92 -19.34 18.57
C TRP A 123 19.89 -18.44 19.31
N CYS A 124 19.74 -17.11 19.20
CA CYS A 124 20.64 -16.18 19.87
C CYS A 124 19.98 -15.46 21.06
N GLY A 125 18.68 -15.65 21.32
CA GLY A 125 17.97 -14.96 22.41
C GLY A 125 17.90 -13.43 22.25
N ALA A 126 18.05 -12.92 21.03
CA ALA A 126 18.03 -11.49 20.74
C ALA A 126 16.59 -10.92 20.65
N HIS A 127 16.48 -9.61 20.82
CA HIS A 127 15.22 -8.88 20.68
C HIS A 127 15.40 -7.61 19.84
N ILE A 128 14.44 -7.32 18.97
CA ILE A 128 14.47 -6.14 18.08
C ILE A 128 13.12 -5.44 18.16
N SER A 129 13.11 -4.22 18.71
CA SER A 129 11.95 -3.34 18.71
C SER A 129 12.36 -1.88 18.45
N TRP A 130 11.41 -0.96 18.48
CA TRP A 130 11.71 0.47 18.41
C TRP A 130 12.54 0.92 19.62
N ASP A 131 13.36 1.96 19.42
CA ASP A 131 14.24 2.52 20.46
C ASP A 131 13.47 2.84 21.78
N LYS A 132 12.21 3.31 21.67
CA LYS A 132 11.37 3.62 22.85
C LYS A 132 10.72 2.41 23.52
N THR A 133 10.74 1.23 22.90
CA THR A 133 10.11 -0.01 23.40
C THR A 133 11.12 -1.08 23.79
N GLY A 134 12.39 -0.70 23.99
CA GLY A 134 13.48 -1.61 24.37
C GLY A 134 14.57 -1.76 23.31
N GLY A 135 14.38 -1.19 22.12
CA GLY A 135 15.40 -1.10 21.08
C GLY A 135 15.92 -2.44 20.58
N VAL A 136 17.17 -2.41 20.11
CA VAL A 136 17.87 -3.55 19.52
C VAL A 136 18.79 -4.17 20.58
N GLN A 137 18.43 -5.36 21.08
CA GLN A 137 19.13 -6.10 22.13
C GLN A 137 19.82 -7.32 21.52
N LEU A 138 21.12 -7.18 21.23
CA LEU A 138 21.92 -8.19 20.51
C LEU A 138 23.07 -8.75 21.35
N ALA A 139 23.14 -8.43 22.65
CA ALA A 139 24.28 -8.79 23.52
C ALA A 139 24.47 -10.31 23.67
N SER A 140 23.41 -11.09 23.47
CA SER A 140 23.41 -12.55 23.51
C SER A 140 23.82 -13.21 22.19
N VAL A 141 23.99 -12.44 21.11
CA VAL A 141 24.44 -12.97 19.81
C VAL A 141 25.92 -13.37 19.93
N PRO A 142 26.27 -14.66 19.72
CA PRO A 142 27.66 -15.11 19.81
C PRO A 142 28.55 -14.43 18.77
N PRO A 143 29.87 -14.31 19.01
CA PRO A 143 30.80 -13.80 18.01
C PRO A 143 30.85 -14.70 16.76
N PRO A 144 31.29 -14.16 15.61
CA PRO A 144 31.55 -14.96 14.41
C PRO A 144 32.41 -16.19 14.71
N GLY A 145 32.05 -17.33 14.14
CA GLY A 145 32.64 -18.65 14.39
C GLY A 145 32.04 -19.41 15.57
N SER A 146 31.13 -18.82 16.33
CA SER A 146 30.47 -19.42 17.50
C SER A 146 28.94 -19.35 17.44
N LEU A 147 28.35 -19.09 16.27
CA LEU A 147 26.89 -19.03 16.13
C LEU A 147 26.26 -20.39 16.41
N ALA A 148 25.13 -20.37 17.13
CA ALA A 148 24.43 -21.59 17.51
C ALA A 148 23.93 -22.35 16.28
N ARG A 149 24.30 -23.62 16.18
CA ARG A 149 23.85 -24.47 15.07
C ARG A 149 22.36 -24.76 15.16
N VAL A 150 21.71 -24.89 14.02
CA VAL A 150 20.32 -25.32 13.92
C VAL A 150 20.26 -26.85 13.87
N ASP A 151 19.30 -27.46 14.57
CA ASP A 151 19.18 -28.92 14.64
C ASP A 151 18.64 -29.54 13.33
N GLY A 152 19.03 -30.80 13.07
CA GLY A 152 18.50 -31.61 11.96
C GLY A 152 18.68 -30.97 10.58
N GLU A 153 17.61 -30.96 9.79
CA GLU A 153 17.57 -30.38 8.43
C GLU A 153 17.35 -28.85 8.41
N GLY A 154 17.32 -28.21 9.59
CA GLY A 154 17.04 -26.79 9.71
C GLY A 154 15.56 -26.46 9.93
N VAL A 155 15.21 -25.18 9.76
CA VAL A 155 13.89 -24.62 10.07
C VAL A 155 13.28 -24.02 8.81
N LYS A 156 12.11 -24.50 8.40
CA LYS A 156 11.32 -23.89 7.32
C LYS A 156 10.06 -23.25 7.87
N VAL A 157 9.83 -21.97 7.56
CA VAL A 157 8.64 -21.24 7.98
C VAL A 157 7.90 -20.70 6.76
N GLU A 158 6.64 -21.11 6.62
CA GLU A 158 5.76 -20.68 5.53
C GLU A 158 5.06 -19.37 5.90
N ARG A 159 4.96 -18.46 4.93
CA ARG A 159 4.16 -17.24 5.07
C ARG A 159 2.67 -17.60 5.04
N PRO A 160 1.88 -17.26 6.07
CA PRO A 160 0.48 -17.67 6.16
C PRO A 160 -0.45 -16.88 5.22
N VAL A 161 -0.09 -15.64 4.88
CA VAL A 161 -0.91 -14.73 4.06
C VAL A 161 -0.06 -14.06 2.98
N PRO A 162 -0.59 -13.77 1.78
CA PRO A 162 0.19 -13.17 0.70
C PRO A 162 0.74 -11.78 1.05
N TRP A 163 -0.01 -11.02 1.84
CA TRP A 163 0.36 -9.67 2.25
C TRP A 163 0.33 -9.49 3.76
N SER A 164 1.44 -8.97 4.31
CA SER A 164 1.52 -8.42 5.65
C SER A 164 1.60 -6.90 5.52
N TYR A 165 0.48 -6.24 5.78
CA TYR A 165 0.32 -4.80 5.66
C TYR A 165 0.81 -4.07 6.92
N TYR A 166 1.31 -2.84 6.75
CA TYR A 166 1.74 -2.00 7.87
C TYR A 166 1.48 -0.51 7.63
N GLN A 167 1.21 0.19 8.74
CA GLN A 167 0.87 1.60 8.92
C GLN A 167 -0.62 1.94 8.77
N ASN A 168 -1.06 3.00 9.44
CA ASN A 168 -2.30 3.71 9.14
C ASN A 168 -1.93 5.02 8.44
N VAL A 169 -2.83 5.60 7.65
CA VAL A 169 -2.63 6.95 7.07
C VAL A 169 -2.36 8.00 8.16
N VAL A 170 -2.96 7.86 9.35
CA VAL A 170 -2.69 8.77 10.48
C VAL A 170 -1.31 8.57 11.12
N THR A 171 -0.67 7.42 10.89
CA THR A 171 0.70 7.17 11.35
C THR A 171 1.69 8.12 10.67
N SER A 172 1.32 8.78 9.55
CA SER A 172 2.16 9.85 9.00
C SER A 172 2.41 10.99 9.99
N ASN A 173 1.53 11.19 10.98
CA ASN A 173 1.74 12.17 12.05
C ASN A 173 2.88 11.76 13.00
N SER A 174 3.17 10.46 13.12
CA SER A 174 4.31 9.96 13.89
C SER A 174 5.62 10.14 13.14
N TYR A 175 5.60 10.13 11.80
CA TYR A 175 6.80 10.08 10.96
C TYR A 175 7.10 11.40 10.23
N VAL A 176 6.30 12.45 10.45
CA VAL A 176 6.45 13.75 9.79
C VAL A 176 7.86 14.34 9.97
N TRP A 177 8.49 14.13 11.13
CA TRP A 177 9.82 14.67 11.45
C TRP A 177 10.95 13.65 11.25
N TRP A 178 10.67 12.51 10.63
CA TRP A 178 11.69 11.50 10.38
C TRP A 178 12.57 11.90 9.21
N ASP A 179 13.87 11.82 9.43
CA ASP A 179 14.86 11.87 8.38
C ASP A 179 15.07 10.48 7.76
N TRP A 180 15.99 10.40 6.78
CA TRP A 180 16.35 9.13 6.15
C TRP A 180 16.85 8.10 7.17
N ARG A 181 17.67 8.51 8.14
CA ARG A 181 18.27 7.60 9.11
C ARG A 181 17.20 6.88 9.93
N ARG A 182 16.12 7.58 10.31
CA ARG A 182 15.00 6.94 11.01
C ARG A 182 14.15 6.07 10.09
N TRP A 183 13.94 6.49 8.84
CA TRP A 183 13.21 5.69 7.83
C TRP A 183 13.93 4.40 7.47
N GLU A 184 15.26 4.43 7.30
CA GLU A 184 16.07 3.24 7.03
C GLU A 184 15.90 2.19 8.13
N LYS A 185 15.97 2.61 9.41
CA LYS A 185 15.68 1.74 10.55
C LYS A 185 14.26 1.17 10.53
N GLU A 186 13.26 1.96 10.13
CA GLU A 186 11.88 1.49 10.06
C GLU A 186 11.71 0.42 8.97
N ILE A 187 12.30 0.64 7.80
CA ILE A 187 12.21 -0.29 6.67
C ILE A 187 12.95 -1.59 7.00
N ASP A 188 14.11 -1.51 7.67
CA ASP A 188 14.81 -2.70 8.17
C ASP A 188 13.94 -3.47 9.16
N TRP A 189 13.31 -2.76 10.11
CA TRP A 189 12.38 -3.37 11.06
C TRP A 189 11.18 -4.01 10.35
N MET A 190 10.59 -3.35 9.36
CA MET A 190 9.50 -3.91 8.54
C MET A 190 9.92 -5.24 7.90
N ALA A 191 11.11 -5.32 7.30
CA ALA A 191 11.62 -6.53 6.68
C ALA A 191 11.86 -7.65 7.71
N LEU A 192 12.42 -7.33 8.87
CA LEU A 192 12.62 -8.27 9.99
C LEU A 192 11.29 -8.81 10.55
N GLN A 193 10.21 -8.01 10.52
CA GLN A 193 8.86 -8.43 10.93
C GLN A 193 8.06 -9.12 9.80
N GLY A 194 8.62 -9.24 8.60
CA GLY A 194 7.94 -9.89 7.48
C GLY A 194 6.87 -9.03 6.80
N ILE A 195 6.90 -7.71 6.97
CA ILE A 195 6.02 -6.77 6.26
C ILE A 195 6.44 -6.68 4.80
N ASN A 196 5.47 -6.83 3.89
CA ASN A 196 5.70 -6.76 2.44
C ASN A 196 4.71 -5.83 1.70
N LEU A 197 3.77 -5.21 2.39
CA LEU A 197 2.81 -4.25 1.82
C LEU A 197 2.71 -2.96 2.67
N PRO A 198 3.79 -2.15 2.79
CA PRO A 198 3.76 -0.92 3.58
C PRO A 198 3.13 0.27 2.83
N LEU A 199 2.50 1.20 3.56
CA LEU A 199 2.15 2.52 3.01
C LEU A 199 3.42 3.37 2.72
N ALA A 200 3.39 4.15 1.65
CA ALA A 200 4.47 5.07 1.28
C ALA A 200 3.91 6.42 0.77
N PHE A 201 3.51 7.28 1.70
CA PHE A 201 2.77 8.53 1.42
C PHE A 201 3.62 9.81 1.50
N THR A 202 4.90 9.70 1.87
CA THR A 202 5.82 10.82 2.04
C THR A 202 5.95 11.63 0.74
N GLY A 203 5.94 12.96 0.84
CA GLY A 203 6.19 13.86 -0.30
C GLY A 203 5.09 13.95 -1.37
N GLN A 204 3.90 13.36 -1.18
CA GLN A 204 2.83 13.41 -2.18
C GLN A 204 2.35 14.84 -2.51
N GLU A 205 2.49 15.78 -1.57
CA GLU A 205 2.15 17.20 -1.78
C GLU A 205 2.99 17.82 -2.91
N ALA A 206 4.25 17.37 -3.10
CA ALA A 206 5.09 17.84 -4.19
C ALA A 206 4.54 17.39 -5.57
N ILE A 207 3.95 16.19 -5.63
CA ILE A 207 3.29 15.68 -6.83
C ILE A 207 2.00 16.45 -7.09
N TRP A 208 1.18 16.65 -6.06
CA TRP A 208 -0.06 17.43 -6.18
C TRP A 208 0.19 18.88 -6.59
N LYS A 209 1.21 19.54 -6.04
CA LYS A 209 1.61 20.89 -6.47
C LYS A 209 1.94 20.93 -7.96
N LYS A 210 2.65 19.91 -8.47
CA LYS A 210 2.95 19.81 -9.91
C LYS A 210 1.70 19.59 -10.75
N VAL A 211 0.79 18.73 -10.30
CA VAL A 211 -0.49 18.46 -10.99
C VAL A 211 -1.33 19.72 -11.05
N PHE A 212 -1.57 20.41 -9.93
CA PHE A 212 -2.40 21.62 -9.89
C PHE A 212 -1.80 22.78 -10.68
N LYS A 213 -0.47 22.91 -10.72
CA LYS A 213 0.18 23.88 -11.62
C LYS A 213 -0.18 23.63 -13.09
N GLY A 214 -0.35 22.36 -13.50
CA GLY A 214 -0.83 22.00 -14.85
C GLY A 214 -2.27 22.43 -15.14
N PHE A 215 -3.06 22.73 -14.10
CA PHE A 215 -4.41 23.30 -14.18
C PHE A 215 -4.44 24.82 -13.97
N ASN A 216 -3.29 25.50 -14.09
CA ASN A 216 -3.14 26.94 -13.87
C ASN A 216 -3.46 27.42 -12.44
N VAL A 217 -3.37 26.52 -11.45
CA VAL A 217 -3.46 26.90 -10.03
C VAL A 217 -2.15 27.56 -9.61
N SER A 218 -2.22 28.75 -9.03
CA SER A 218 -1.04 29.47 -8.53
C SER A 218 -0.49 28.83 -7.24
N SER A 219 0.72 29.21 -6.83
CA SER A 219 1.22 28.75 -5.53
C SER A 219 0.41 29.34 -4.37
N ASP A 220 -0.11 30.56 -4.53
CA ASP A 220 -0.90 31.23 -3.50
C ASP A 220 -2.27 30.56 -3.33
N ASP A 221 -2.89 30.11 -4.41
CA ASP A 221 -4.13 29.33 -4.37
C ASP A 221 -3.97 27.99 -3.62
N LEU A 222 -2.73 27.50 -3.46
CA LEU A 222 -2.43 26.26 -2.74
C LEU A 222 -2.08 26.50 -1.26
N ASN A 223 -1.85 27.75 -0.84
CA ASN A 223 -1.52 28.06 0.56
C ASN A 223 -2.65 27.61 1.50
N ASP A 224 -3.90 27.73 1.05
CA ASP A 224 -5.09 27.33 1.80
C ASP A 224 -5.53 25.89 1.52
N PHE A 225 -4.85 25.16 0.62
CA PHE A 225 -5.19 23.78 0.28
C PHE A 225 -4.42 22.76 1.12
N PHE A 226 -3.09 22.81 1.08
CA PHE A 226 -2.29 21.85 1.84
C PHE A 226 -2.29 22.18 3.34
N GLY A 227 -2.51 21.17 4.17
CA GLY A 227 -2.25 21.29 5.61
C GLY A 227 -0.75 21.43 5.91
N GLY A 228 -0.45 21.91 7.12
CA GLY A 228 0.89 21.91 7.68
C GLY A 228 1.43 20.49 7.91
N PRO A 229 2.75 20.32 8.09
CA PRO A 229 3.38 19.00 8.17
C PRO A 229 2.70 18.04 9.16
N ALA A 230 2.38 18.51 10.36
CA ALA A 230 1.79 17.69 11.43
C ALA A 230 0.31 17.33 11.18
N PHE A 231 -0.32 17.90 10.16
CA PHE A 231 -1.75 17.73 9.86
C PHE A 231 -2.00 17.06 8.50
N LEU A 232 -0.94 16.61 7.83
CA LEU A 232 -1.03 16.07 6.47
C LEU A 232 -1.91 14.83 6.35
N ALA A 233 -1.97 13.97 7.38
CA ALA A 233 -2.85 12.79 7.36
C ALA A 233 -4.30 13.21 7.04
N TRP A 234 -4.81 14.15 7.82
CA TRP A 234 -6.15 14.68 7.68
C TRP A 234 -6.29 15.47 6.37
N ALA A 235 -5.31 16.30 6.01
CA ALA A 235 -5.38 17.04 4.74
C ALA A 235 -5.49 16.12 3.51
N ARG A 236 -4.76 15.00 3.49
CA ARG A 236 -4.79 14.01 2.40
C ARG A 236 -6.13 13.28 2.31
N MET A 237 -6.74 13.01 3.46
CA MET A 237 -8.07 12.39 3.55
C MET A 237 -9.21 13.37 3.22
N GLY A 238 -8.86 14.62 2.91
CA GLY A 238 -9.79 15.71 2.68
C GLY A 238 -10.06 16.51 3.93
N ASN A 239 -9.87 15.96 5.14
CA ASN A 239 -10.29 16.47 6.46
C ASN A 239 -10.02 17.93 6.81
N LEU A 240 -8.86 18.43 6.41
CA LEU A 240 -8.39 19.74 6.84
C LEU A 240 -7.61 20.37 5.69
N HIS A 241 -7.95 21.57 5.27
CA HIS A 241 -7.14 22.32 4.31
C HIS A 241 -6.44 23.49 5.00
N GLY A 242 -5.22 23.84 4.59
CA GLY A 242 -4.47 25.03 5.05
C GLY A 242 -3.98 25.04 6.51
N TRP A 243 -4.59 24.29 7.43
CA TRP A 243 -4.29 24.38 8.87
C TRP A 243 -2.84 23.99 9.19
N GLY A 244 -2.12 24.89 9.88
CA GLY A 244 -0.70 24.72 10.21
C GLY A 244 0.26 24.91 9.01
N GLY A 245 -0.26 25.29 7.84
CA GLY A 245 0.53 25.61 6.64
C GLY A 245 0.98 27.08 6.60
N PRO A 246 1.47 27.56 5.43
CA PRO A 246 1.69 26.81 4.20
C PRO A 246 2.97 25.96 4.23
N LEU A 247 3.04 24.96 3.34
CA LEU A 247 4.26 24.15 3.16
C LEU A 247 5.31 24.92 2.33
N SER A 248 6.51 25.06 2.87
CA SER A 248 7.62 25.69 2.14
C SER A 248 8.08 24.85 0.94
N GLN A 249 8.63 25.49 -0.09
CA GLN A 249 9.21 24.77 -1.24
C GLN A 249 10.36 23.85 -0.82
N ASN A 250 11.15 24.26 0.18
CA ASN A 250 12.23 23.44 0.72
C ASN A 250 11.70 22.14 1.32
N TRP A 251 10.61 22.21 2.10
CA TRP A 251 9.95 21.03 2.65
C TRP A 251 9.50 20.07 1.55
N LEU A 252 8.81 20.57 0.53
CA LEU A 252 8.34 19.75 -0.59
C LEU A 252 9.49 19.04 -1.31
N ASN A 253 10.59 19.75 -1.55
CA ASN A 253 11.78 19.19 -2.20
C ASN A 253 12.42 18.09 -1.33
N GLN A 254 12.59 18.34 -0.04
CA GLN A 254 13.19 17.38 0.90
C GLN A 254 12.33 16.12 1.04
N GLN A 255 11.01 16.27 1.18
CA GLN A 255 10.08 15.14 1.29
C GLN A 255 10.03 14.30 0.00
N LEU A 256 10.13 14.94 -1.18
CA LEU A 256 10.21 14.23 -2.45
C LEU A 256 11.50 13.41 -2.58
N LEU A 257 12.65 13.96 -2.14
CA LEU A 257 13.92 13.23 -2.13
C LEU A 257 13.87 12.06 -1.14
N LEU A 258 13.35 12.28 0.06
CA LEU A 258 13.18 11.26 1.08
C LEU A 258 12.31 10.11 0.57
N GLN A 259 11.18 10.40 -0.07
CA GLN A 259 10.30 9.37 -0.60
C GLN A 259 10.96 8.51 -1.67
N LYS A 260 11.83 9.08 -2.52
CA LYS A 260 12.57 8.29 -3.50
C LYS A 260 13.50 7.28 -2.83
N GLN A 261 14.15 7.66 -1.73
CA GLN A 261 14.98 6.75 -0.95
C GLN A 261 14.14 5.65 -0.27
N ILE A 262 13.01 6.02 0.35
CA ILE A 262 12.06 5.08 0.96
C ILE A 262 11.60 4.03 -0.05
N LEU A 263 11.15 4.47 -1.23
CA LEU A 263 10.66 3.57 -2.27
C LEU A 263 11.76 2.65 -2.81
N SER A 264 12.98 3.16 -3.02
CA SER A 264 14.11 2.34 -3.48
C SER A 264 14.37 1.18 -2.51
N HIS A 265 14.52 1.48 -1.21
CA HIS A 265 14.81 0.46 -0.21
C HIS A 265 13.68 -0.54 0.01
N MET A 266 12.43 -0.08 0.04
CA MET A 266 11.28 -0.99 0.13
C MET A 266 11.26 -1.97 -1.06
N VAL A 267 11.45 -1.47 -2.29
CA VAL A 267 11.46 -2.28 -3.50
C VAL A 267 12.66 -3.24 -3.51
N GLU A 268 13.86 -2.76 -3.18
CA GLU A 268 15.09 -3.58 -3.06
C GLU A 268 14.92 -4.76 -2.11
N LEU A 269 14.19 -4.58 -1.01
CA LEU A 269 13.87 -5.66 -0.06
C LEU A 269 12.75 -6.59 -0.54
N GLY A 270 12.10 -6.29 -1.67
CA GLY A 270 10.99 -7.08 -2.22
C GLY A 270 9.61 -6.72 -1.67
N MET A 271 9.47 -5.56 -1.02
CA MET A 271 8.17 -5.03 -0.59
C MET A 271 7.40 -4.43 -1.78
N THR A 272 6.08 -4.29 -1.62
CA THR A 272 5.18 -3.58 -2.54
C THR A 272 4.64 -2.33 -1.84
N PRO A 273 5.24 -1.15 -2.06
CA PRO A 273 4.76 0.08 -1.45
C PRO A 273 3.38 0.48 -1.99
N VAL A 274 2.46 0.86 -1.09
CA VAL A 274 1.16 1.41 -1.45
C VAL A 274 1.27 2.93 -1.62
N LEU A 275 0.96 3.40 -2.82
CA LEU A 275 1.04 4.81 -3.20
C LEU A 275 -0.35 5.48 -3.13
N PRO A 276 -0.41 6.81 -2.90
CA PRO A 276 -1.68 7.54 -2.92
C PRO A 276 -2.25 7.69 -4.33
N SER A 277 -3.56 7.92 -4.41
CA SER A 277 -4.29 8.21 -5.65
C SER A 277 -5.27 9.37 -5.45
N PHE A 278 -5.80 9.91 -6.55
CA PHE A 278 -6.83 10.94 -6.52
C PHE A 278 -8.15 10.38 -5.96
N SER A 279 -8.73 11.06 -4.98
CA SER A 279 -10.01 10.70 -4.35
C SER A 279 -11.14 11.70 -4.59
N GLY A 280 -10.91 12.76 -5.38
CA GLY A 280 -11.92 13.77 -5.70
C GLY A 280 -11.71 15.13 -5.01
N ASN A 281 -10.82 15.24 -4.03
CA ASN A 281 -10.56 16.51 -3.33
C ASN A 281 -9.72 17.48 -4.19
N VAL A 282 -10.20 18.71 -4.37
CA VAL A 282 -9.57 19.73 -5.23
C VAL A 282 -9.51 21.11 -4.56
N PRO A 283 -8.53 21.96 -4.89
CA PRO A 283 -8.45 23.33 -4.37
C PRO A 283 -9.69 24.16 -4.70
N ALA A 284 -10.10 25.05 -3.78
CA ALA A 284 -11.30 25.89 -3.93
C ALA A 284 -11.30 26.74 -5.22
N VAL A 285 -10.12 27.13 -5.73
CA VAL A 285 -9.97 27.89 -6.97
C VAL A 285 -10.48 27.14 -8.21
N PHE A 286 -10.61 25.80 -8.16
CA PHE A 286 -11.17 25.01 -9.26
C PHE A 286 -12.59 25.44 -9.62
N ARG A 287 -13.40 25.95 -8.68
CA ARG A 287 -14.73 26.50 -8.99
C ARG A 287 -14.67 27.73 -9.91
N LYS A 288 -13.61 28.53 -9.80
CA LYS A 288 -13.38 29.70 -10.66
C LYS A 288 -12.76 29.31 -12.00
N LEU A 289 -11.80 28.37 -11.98
CA LEU A 289 -11.08 27.93 -13.18
C LEU A 289 -11.93 27.01 -14.08
N PHE A 290 -12.81 26.21 -13.48
CA PHE A 290 -13.64 25.21 -14.16
C PHE A 290 -15.12 25.37 -13.74
N PRO A 291 -15.81 26.44 -14.15
CA PRO A 291 -17.18 26.74 -13.71
C PRO A 291 -18.22 25.71 -14.17
N SER A 292 -17.91 24.88 -15.17
CA SER A 292 -18.76 23.77 -15.62
C SER A 292 -18.56 22.47 -14.83
N ALA A 293 -17.52 22.39 -13.98
CA ALA A 293 -17.27 21.22 -13.15
C ALA A 293 -18.27 21.17 -11.99
N SER A 294 -18.86 20.00 -11.76
CA SER A 294 -19.71 19.76 -10.59
C SER A 294 -18.81 19.54 -9.37
N ILE A 295 -18.69 20.56 -8.52
CA ILE A 295 -17.87 20.55 -7.30
C ILE A 295 -18.79 20.81 -6.10
N THR A 296 -18.89 19.82 -5.23
CA THR A 296 -19.68 19.91 -3.99
C THR A 296 -18.77 20.26 -2.83
N ARG A 297 -19.15 21.28 -2.07
CA ARG A 297 -18.55 21.55 -0.74
C ARG A 297 -19.16 20.56 0.25
N LEU A 298 -18.31 19.87 1.00
CA LEU A 298 -18.74 18.88 2.00
C LEU A 298 -18.98 19.54 3.36
N GLY A 299 -19.57 18.78 4.27
CA GLY A 299 -19.78 19.18 5.66
C GLY A 299 -18.46 19.33 6.42
N ASP A 300 -18.58 19.91 7.62
CA ASP A 300 -17.43 20.19 8.48
C ASP A 300 -17.03 18.92 9.26
N TRP A 301 -15.73 18.76 9.50
CA TRP A 301 -15.19 17.69 10.33
C TRP A 301 -14.47 18.28 11.54
N ASN A 302 -15.00 18.00 12.72
CA ASN A 302 -14.46 18.35 14.04
C ASN A 302 -13.90 19.78 14.13
N THR A 303 -14.75 20.75 14.44
CA THR A 303 -14.39 22.16 14.48
C THR A 303 -13.39 22.46 15.61
N VAL A 304 -12.22 22.98 15.25
CA VAL A 304 -11.44 23.86 16.14
C VAL A 304 -11.82 25.29 15.74
N ASP A 305 -12.40 26.04 16.68
CA ASP A 305 -12.72 27.48 16.58
C ASP A 305 -13.75 27.92 15.52
N GLY A 306 -14.61 27.02 15.02
CA GLY A 306 -15.70 27.38 14.11
C GLY A 306 -15.23 27.85 12.72
N ASP A 307 -13.97 27.58 12.37
CA ASP A 307 -13.44 27.84 11.03
C ASP A 307 -13.88 26.73 10.05
N LEU A 308 -14.40 27.17 8.90
CA LEU A 308 -15.17 26.38 7.92
C LEU A 308 -14.24 25.57 7.01
N ARG A 309 -14.01 24.27 7.25
CA ARG A 309 -13.15 23.43 6.36
C ARG A 309 -13.68 21.98 6.18
N ASP A 310 -13.61 21.51 4.92
CA ASP A 310 -14.45 20.46 4.25
C ASP A 310 -13.82 19.07 4.18
N THR A 311 -14.58 17.94 4.01
CA THR A 311 -13.96 16.60 3.85
C THR A 311 -14.82 15.36 3.50
N PHE A 312 -14.18 14.24 3.07
CA PHE A 312 -14.78 12.95 2.64
C PHE A 312 -14.43 11.70 3.50
N ASN A 313 -13.38 11.67 4.33
CA ASN A 313 -13.14 10.57 5.28
C ASN A 313 -13.73 10.98 6.64
N GLU A 314 -14.58 10.17 7.26
CA GLU A 314 -15.36 10.51 8.47
C GLU A 314 -16.32 11.69 8.23
N ASN A 315 -16.79 11.82 6.99
CA ASN A 315 -17.84 12.75 6.61
C ASN A 315 -18.92 12.00 5.86
N SER A 316 -20.18 12.36 6.09
CA SER A 316 -21.29 11.82 5.33
C SER A 316 -21.18 12.28 3.87
N PRO A 317 -21.29 11.36 2.90
CA PRO A 317 -21.51 11.75 1.52
C PRO A 317 -22.71 12.71 1.41
N PRO A 318 -22.79 13.53 0.34
CA PRO A 318 -23.92 14.44 0.14
C PRO A 318 -25.29 13.75 0.06
N THR A 319 -25.30 12.44 -0.20
CA THR A 319 -26.49 11.59 -0.28
C THR A 319 -26.13 10.14 0.04
N ASP A 320 -27.08 9.42 0.64
CA ASP A 320 -27.08 7.97 0.87
C ASP A 320 -27.48 7.15 -0.36
N ASP A 321 -27.79 7.79 -1.50
CA ASP A 321 -28.14 7.10 -2.75
C ASP A 321 -27.01 6.13 -3.19
N PRO A 322 -27.26 4.80 -3.18
CA PRO A 322 -26.25 3.81 -3.56
C PRO A 322 -25.74 4.02 -4.99
N LYS A 323 -26.55 4.60 -5.88
CA LYS A 323 -26.14 4.92 -7.24
C LYS A 323 -25.10 6.04 -7.24
N TYR A 324 -25.31 7.09 -6.45
CA TYR A 324 -24.33 8.17 -6.30
C TYR A 324 -23.00 7.64 -5.73
N ILE A 325 -23.07 6.87 -4.64
CA ILE A 325 -21.89 6.30 -3.97
C ILE A 325 -21.13 5.35 -4.92
N SER A 326 -21.85 4.48 -5.63
CA SER A 326 -21.27 3.57 -6.62
C SER A 326 -20.60 4.33 -7.78
N LEU A 327 -21.23 5.40 -8.28
CA LEU A 327 -20.66 6.23 -9.34
C LEU A 327 -19.38 6.95 -8.89
N LEU A 328 -19.34 7.45 -7.65
CA LEU A 328 -18.14 8.07 -7.08
C LEU A 328 -16.99 7.07 -6.98
N GLY A 329 -17.23 5.90 -6.40
CA GLY A 329 -16.23 4.83 -6.32
C GLY A 329 -15.76 4.36 -7.70
N ALA A 330 -16.68 4.22 -8.66
CA ALA A 330 -16.36 3.87 -10.04
C ALA A 330 -15.53 4.95 -10.75
N ALA A 331 -15.78 6.23 -10.48
CA ALA A 331 -15.01 7.33 -11.05
C ALA A 331 -13.55 7.34 -10.54
N VAL A 332 -13.35 7.14 -9.23
CA VAL A 332 -12.02 7.01 -8.62
C VAL A 332 -11.27 5.82 -9.21
N TYR A 333 -11.91 4.63 -9.25
CA TYR A 333 -11.27 3.44 -9.80
C TYR A 333 -10.97 3.58 -11.29
N LYS A 334 -11.87 4.18 -12.08
CA LYS A 334 -11.63 4.45 -13.51
C LYS A 334 -10.48 5.43 -13.74
N ALA A 335 -10.31 6.42 -12.88
CA ALA A 335 -9.17 7.33 -12.95
C ALA A 335 -7.85 6.59 -12.66
N MET A 336 -7.84 5.73 -11.63
CA MET A 336 -6.70 4.86 -11.32
C MET A 336 -6.36 3.93 -12.48
N SER A 337 -7.35 3.23 -13.02
CA SER A 337 -7.16 2.25 -14.09
C SER A 337 -6.72 2.87 -15.42
N LYS A 338 -7.00 4.16 -15.64
CA LYS A 338 -6.47 4.92 -16.77
C LYS A 338 -4.98 5.25 -16.62
N GLY A 339 -4.51 5.48 -15.40
CA GLY A 339 -3.10 5.71 -15.11
C GLY A 339 -2.28 4.42 -15.10
N ASP A 340 -2.85 3.35 -14.55
CA ASP A 340 -2.28 2.01 -14.55
C ASP A 340 -3.38 0.97 -14.76
N LYS A 341 -3.36 0.27 -15.91
CA LYS A 341 -4.34 -0.78 -16.24
C LYS A 341 -4.35 -1.94 -15.24
N ASP A 342 -3.26 -2.08 -14.47
CA ASP A 342 -3.08 -3.10 -13.45
C ASP A 342 -3.32 -2.56 -12.03
N ALA A 343 -3.92 -1.36 -11.90
CA ALA A 343 -4.19 -0.72 -10.62
C ALA A 343 -5.12 -1.54 -9.71
N VAL A 344 -4.77 -1.57 -8.43
CA VAL A 344 -5.57 -2.16 -7.36
C VAL A 344 -5.83 -1.11 -6.31
N TRP A 345 -7.09 -0.97 -5.91
CA TRP A 345 -7.49 0.01 -4.92
C TRP A 345 -7.52 -0.62 -3.53
N LEU A 346 -6.53 -0.24 -2.70
CA LEU A 346 -6.57 -0.52 -1.28
C LEU A 346 -7.46 0.53 -0.60
N MET A 347 -8.62 0.10 -0.11
CA MET A 347 -9.61 0.97 0.52
C MET A 347 -9.63 0.78 2.04
N GLN A 348 -9.65 1.89 2.79
CA GLN A 348 -9.88 1.84 4.23
C GLN A 348 -11.37 1.59 4.48
N HIS A 349 -11.70 0.57 5.28
CA HIS A 349 -13.08 0.22 5.58
C HIS A 349 -13.61 0.90 6.85
N TYR A 350 -12.94 1.94 7.36
CA TYR A 350 -13.27 2.54 8.65
C TYR A 350 -14.68 3.18 8.70
N HIS A 351 -15.27 3.59 7.57
CA HIS A 351 -16.57 4.25 7.56
C HIS A 351 -17.78 3.33 7.75
N THR A 352 -17.64 2.03 7.55
CA THR A 352 -18.78 1.11 7.78
C THR A 352 -19.10 0.91 9.26
N PHE A 353 -18.32 1.50 10.16
CA PHE A 353 -18.66 1.60 11.58
C PHE A 353 -19.68 2.73 11.87
N ASP A 354 -19.94 3.65 10.93
CA ASP A 354 -21.08 4.57 11.01
C ASP A 354 -22.36 3.85 10.58
N CYS A 355 -22.89 3.04 11.50
CA CYS A 355 -24.04 2.16 11.30
C CYS A 355 -25.34 2.89 10.93
N LEU A 356 -25.41 4.22 11.05
CA LEU A 356 -26.63 4.97 10.73
C LEU A 356 -26.75 5.29 9.23
N PHE A 357 -25.64 5.37 8.50
CA PHE A 357 -25.63 5.75 7.08
C PHE A 357 -25.39 4.56 6.14
N TYR A 358 -24.57 3.58 6.54
CA TYR A 358 -24.16 2.48 5.65
C TYR A 358 -25.00 1.19 5.79
N ASN A 359 -26.14 1.24 6.47
CA ASN A 359 -27.02 0.08 6.75
C ASN A 359 -28.35 0.05 5.95
N THR A 360 -28.59 1.02 5.08
CA THR A 360 -29.76 1.10 4.18
C THR A 360 -29.35 0.90 2.74
#